data_AF-A0A662A2H6-F1
#
_entry.id   AF-A0A662A2H6-F1
#
_cell.length_a   1.000
_cell.length_b   1.000
_cell.length_c   1.000
_cell.angle_alpha   90.00
_cell.angle_beta   90.00
_cell.angle_gamma   90.00
#
_symmetry.space_group_name_H-M   'P 1'
#
loop_
_entity.id
_entity.type
_entity.pdbx_description
1 polymer ?
#
loop_
_entity_poly.entity_id
_entity_poly.type
_entity_poly.pdbx_seq_one_letter_code
_entity_poly.pdbx_strand_id
1 'polypeptide(L)'
;MPEFLNIELMNWEDFWDLVIRASFNLFVVLILVRVLYYRITPRKEYLFTYILISVVVFFMIMLLENVGVEIGFALGLFAIFGMLRYRTQQIPIREMTYLFLVIGVSVINSLANRRVSYAELLLTNAVVILVTYLLEKVYLLKTESKKLVNYEKIELIKPENRAELIADLEERTGLTIHRVEIDRIDYLRDATRIYIYYFEQEWRNSGHGVQTDDNDD
;
A
#
# COMPACT_ATOMS: atom_id res chain seq x y z
N MET A 1 -43.94 -18.48 9.92
CA MET A 1 -42.57 -18.94 9.61
C MET A 1 -41.91 -19.31 10.94
N PRO A 2 -40.96 -20.27 11.02
CA PRO A 2 -40.41 -20.64 12.31
C PRO A 2 -39.54 -19.48 12.83
N GLU A 3 -39.90 -18.95 14.00
CA GLU A 3 -39.14 -17.93 14.72
C GLU A 3 -38.29 -18.64 15.79
N PHE A 4 -36.99 -18.34 15.83
CA PHE A 4 -36.12 -18.73 16.94
C PHE A 4 -35.50 -17.46 17.49
N LEU A 5 -35.65 -17.20 18.79
CA LEU A 5 -35.16 -15.98 19.45
C LEU A 5 -35.73 -14.64 18.90
N ASN A 6 -36.98 -14.63 18.39
CA ASN A 6 -37.61 -13.42 17.84
C ASN A 6 -36.89 -12.86 16.58
N ILE A 7 -36.09 -13.70 15.92
CA ILE A 7 -35.40 -13.41 14.67
C ILE A 7 -36.06 -14.28 13.60
N GLU A 8 -36.50 -13.68 12.48
CA GLU A 8 -36.94 -14.44 11.31
C GLU A 8 -35.77 -15.32 10.82
N LEU A 9 -35.96 -16.64 10.78
CA LEU A 9 -34.86 -17.58 10.54
C LEU A 9 -34.15 -17.39 9.18
N MET A 10 -34.84 -16.88 8.16
CA MET A 10 -34.26 -16.69 6.83
C MET A 10 -35.16 -15.81 5.94
N ASN A 11 -34.68 -14.63 5.55
CA ASN A 11 -35.22 -13.89 4.40
C ASN A 11 -34.39 -14.21 3.17
N TRP A 12 -34.98 -14.95 2.22
CA TRP A 12 -34.25 -15.46 1.05
C TRP A 12 -33.82 -14.32 0.11
N GLU A 13 -34.63 -13.28 -0.03
CA GLU A 13 -34.32 -12.11 -0.87
C GLU A 13 -33.12 -11.33 -0.33
N ASP A 14 -33.14 -10.98 0.96
CA ASP A 14 -32.06 -10.24 1.62
C ASP A 14 -30.77 -11.06 1.72
N PHE A 15 -30.89 -12.38 1.93
CA PHE A 15 -29.74 -13.28 1.93
C PHE A 15 -29.03 -13.31 0.58
N TRP A 16 -29.77 -13.41 -0.53
CA TRP A 16 -29.16 -13.39 -1.86
C TRP A 16 -28.54 -12.04 -2.20
N ASP A 17 -29.19 -10.95 -1.83
CA ASP A 17 -28.63 -9.60 -2.01
C ASP A 17 -27.31 -9.44 -1.23
N LEU A 18 -27.27 -9.91 0.02
CA LEU A 18 -26.05 -9.95 0.84
C LEU A 18 -24.94 -10.74 0.14
N VAL A 19 -25.23 -11.97 -0.31
CA VAL A 19 -24.24 -12.86 -0.94
C VAL A 19 -23.70 -12.25 -2.24
N ILE A 20 -24.57 -11.68 -3.08
CA ILE A 20 -24.16 -11.06 -4.34
C ILE A 20 -23.27 -9.85 -4.08
N ARG A 21 -23.66 -8.95 -3.17
CA ARG A 21 -22.87 -7.76 -2.86
C ARG A 21 -21.55 -8.11 -2.17
N ALA A 22 -21.55 -9.06 -1.25
CA ALA A 22 -20.34 -9.54 -0.59
C ALA A 22 -19.37 -10.16 -1.61
N SER A 23 -19.87 -10.96 -2.54
CA SER A 23 -19.07 -11.57 -3.60
C SER A 23 -18.51 -10.52 -4.56
N PHE A 24 -19.31 -9.52 -4.92
CA PHE A 24 -18.87 -8.39 -5.75
C PHE A 24 -17.78 -7.57 -5.04
N ASN A 25 -17.98 -7.23 -3.77
CA ASN A 25 -16.98 -6.52 -2.98
C ASN A 25 -15.67 -7.31 -2.90
N LEU A 26 -15.75 -8.61 -2.57
CA LEU A 26 -14.59 -9.49 -2.51
C LEU A 26 -13.88 -9.55 -3.87
N PHE A 27 -14.61 -9.62 -4.97
CA PHE A 27 -14.04 -9.62 -6.31
C PHE A 27 -13.27 -8.34 -6.62
N VAL A 28 -13.84 -7.17 -6.35
CA VAL A 28 -13.17 -5.87 -6.55
C VAL A 28 -11.90 -5.78 -5.69
N VAL A 29 -11.99 -6.16 -4.42
CA VAL A 29 -10.88 -6.09 -3.47
C VAL A 29 -9.77 -7.08 -3.85
N LEU A 30 -10.14 -8.26 -4.36
CA LEU A 30 -9.16 -9.20 -4.91
C LEU A 30 -8.44 -8.60 -6.12
N ILE A 31 -9.11 -7.85 -7.00
CA ILE A 31 -8.43 -7.14 -8.08
C ILE A 31 -7.44 -6.13 -7.52
N LEU A 32 -7.88 -5.24 -6.62
CA LEU A 32 -7.03 -4.21 -6.02
C LEU A 32 -5.82 -4.79 -5.29
N VAL A 33 -6.01 -5.82 -4.48
CA VAL A 33 -4.94 -6.36 -3.62
C VAL A 33 -4.08 -7.38 -4.37
N ARG A 34 -4.67 -8.26 -5.18
CA ARG A 34 -3.93 -9.34 -5.84
C ARG A 34 -3.31 -8.92 -7.16
N VAL A 35 -3.96 -8.04 -7.93
CA VAL A 35 -3.46 -7.64 -9.26
C VAL A 35 -2.62 -6.37 -9.20
N LEU A 36 -3.03 -5.38 -8.41
CA LEU A 36 -2.30 -4.11 -8.31
C LEU A 36 -1.22 -4.21 -7.22
N TYR A 37 -1.61 -4.41 -5.96
CA TYR A 37 -0.67 -4.44 -4.84
C TYR A 37 0.36 -5.59 -4.92
N TYR A 38 -0.09 -6.85 -5.01
CA TYR A 38 0.81 -8.03 -4.93
C TYR A 38 1.78 -8.14 -6.10
N ARG A 39 1.45 -7.57 -7.26
CA ARG A 39 2.34 -7.55 -8.43
C ARG A 39 3.63 -6.77 -8.16
N ILE A 40 3.57 -5.80 -7.25
CA ILE A 40 4.66 -4.85 -7.00
C ILE A 40 5.38 -5.20 -5.70
N THR A 41 4.64 -5.52 -4.64
CA THR A 41 5.21 -5.85 -3.33
C THR A 41 4.67 -7.20 -2.86
N PRO A 42 5.45 -8.30 -2.95
CA PRO A 42 4.98 -9.63 -2.56
C PRO A 42 5.01 -9.86 -1.03
N ARG A 43 4.61 -8.86 -0.22
CA ARG A 43 4.46 -9.00 1.24
C ARG A 43 3.12 -9.67 1.55
N LYS A 44 3.16 -10.95 1.91
CA LYS A 44 1.95 -11.78 2.14
C LYS A 44 1.10 -11.31 3.33
N GLU A 45 1.71 -10.68 4.33
CA GLU A 45 1.04 -10.25 5.57
C GLU A 45 -0.03 -9.17 5.33
N TYR A 46 0.27 -8.20 4.46
CA TYR A 46 -0.67 -7.13 4.13
C TYR A 46 -1.83 -7.60 3.26
N LEU A 47 -1.61 -8.54 2.35
CA LEU A 47 -2.68 -9.11 1.51
C LEU A 47 -3.79 -9.74 2.36
N PHE A 48 -3.40 -10.55 3.35
CA PHE A 48 -4.34 -11.16 4.28
C PHE A 48 -5.10 -10.10 5.08
N THR A 49 -4.38 -9.11 5.59
CA THR A 49 -4.93 -8.00 6.38
C THR A 49 -5.98 -7.21 5.59
N TYR A 50 -5.70 -6.87 4.33
CA TYR A 50 -6.64 -6.12 3.50
C TYR A 50 -7.92 -6.87 3.19
N ILE A 51 -7.83 -8.15 2.85
CA ILE A 51 -9.03 -8.96 2.56
C ILE A 51 -9.89 -9.07 3.81
N LEU A 52 -9.30 -9.37 4.98
CA LEU A 52 -10.06 -9.48 6.22
C LEU A 52 -10.71 -8.16 6.62
N ILE A 53 -9.96 -7.05 6.58
CA ILE A 53 -10.51 -5.74 6.93
C ILE A 53 -11.63 -5.36 5.96
N SER A 54 -11.48 -5.63 4.67
CA SER A 54 -12.54 -5.40 3.68
C SER A 54 -13.82 -6.14 4.05
N VAL A 55 -13.72 -7.45 4.32
CA VAL A 55 -14.87 -8.30 4.62
C VAL A 55 -15.55 -7.87 5.91
N VAL A 56 -14.77 -7.59 6.97
CA VAL A 56 -15.31 -7.13 8.26
C VAL A 56 -16.00 -5.78 8.12
N VAL A 57 -15.36 -4.81 7.45
CA VAL A 57 -15.94 -3.47 7.25
C VAL A 57 -17.21 -3.57 6.40
N PHE A 58 -17.19 -4.33 5.31
CA PHE A 58 -18.36 -4.53 4.45
C PHE A 58 -19.56 -5.04 5.24
N PHE A 59 -19.40 -6.13 6.00
CA PHE A 59 -20.48 -6.69 6.80
C PHE A 59 -20.92 -5.76 7.94
N MET A 60 -19.96 -5.10 8.60
CA MET A 60 -20.26 -4.12 9.65
C MET A 60 -21.15 -2.99 9.13
N ILE A 61 -20.84 -2.42 7.97
CA ILE A 61 -21.64 -1.32 7.40
C ILE A 61 -22.98 -1.81 6.88
N MET A 62 -23.03 -2.95 6.20
CA MET A 62 -24.28 -3.52 5.70
C MET A 62 -25.27 -3.82 6.83
N LEU A 63 -24.80 -4.35 7.96
CA LEU A 63 -25.63 -4.58 9.14
C LEU A 63 -26.11 -3.28 9.80
N LEU A 64 -25.30 -2.22 9.79
CA LEU A 64 -25.66 -0.91 10.34
C LEU A 64 -26.63 -0.12 9.45
N GLU A 65 -26.53 -0.28 8.13
CA GLU A 65 -27.44 0.35 7.16
C GLU A 65 -28.90 -0.06 7.42
N ASN A 66 -29.13 -1.34 7.71
CA ASN A 66 -30.46 -1.88 8.02
C ASN A 66 -31.11 -1.23 9.26
N VAL A 67 -30.32 -0.59 10.13
CA VAL A 67 -30.79 0.04 11.38
C VAL A 67 -30.86 1.58 11.24
N GLY A 68 -30.49 2.15 10.09
CA GLY A 68 -30.55 3.60 9.84
C GLY A 68 -29.57 4.43 10.67
N VAL A 69 -28.46 3.81 11.10
CA VAL A 69 -27.52 4.42 12.06
C VAL A 69 -26.36 5.11 11.33
N GLU A 70 -26.63 6.24 10.68
CA GLU A 70 -25.61 7.05 9.99
C GLU A 70 -24.51 7.55 10.95
N ILE A 71 -24.87 7.86 12.20
CA ILE A 71 -23.93 8.30 13.24
C ILE A 71 -22.93 7.18 13.60
N GLY A 72 -23.37 5.93 13.58
CA GLY A 72 -22.54 4.77 13.92
C GLY A 72 -21.43 4.54 12.90
N PHE A 73 -21.70 4.84 11.63
CA PHE A 73 -20.70 4.81 10.56
C PHE A 73 -19.60 5.85 10.80
N ALA A 74 -19.97 7.11 11.07
CA ALA A 74 -19.00 8.18 11.32
C ALA A 74 -18.13 7.89 12.56
N LEU A 75 -18.75 7.38 13.64
CA LEU A 75 -18.04 6.96 14.85
C LEU A 75 -17.09 5.79 14.59
N GLY A 76 -17.50 4.79 13.80
CA GLY A 76 -16.68 3.64 13.44
C GLY A 76 -15.46 4.02 12.61
N LEU A 77 -15.64 4.87 11.60
CA LEU A 77 -14.51 5.41 10.82
C LEU A 77 -13.54 6.19 11.71
N PHE A 78 -14.06 7.05 12.60
CA PHE A 78 -13.21 7.82 13.52
C PHE A 78 -12.43 6.91 14.47
N ALA A 79 -13.03 5.83 14.96
CA ALA A 79 -12.34 4.84 15.78
C ALA A 79 -11.22 4.14 15.02
N ILE A 80 -11.45 3.75 13.76
CA ILE A 80 -10.42 3.17 12.88
C ILE A 80 -9.26 4.16 12.67
N PHE A 81 -9.56 5.42 12.37
CA PHE A 81 -8.53 6.47 12.24
C PHE A 81 -7.78 6.71 13.56
N GLY A 82 -8.47 6.66 14.70
CA GLY A 82 -7.89 6.75 16.03
C GLY A 82 -6.88 5.62 16.28
N MET A 83 -7.29 4.36 16.05
CA MET A 83 -6.40 3.21 16.18
C MET A 83 -5.20 3.29 15.23
N LEU A 84 -5.42 3.73 13.98
CA LEU A 84 -4.34 3.90 13.00
C LEU A 84 -3.35 5.00 13.38
N ARG A 85 -3.81 6.04 14.08
CA ARG A 85 -2.95 7.14 14.56
C ARG A 85 -2.09 6.71 15.75
N TYR A 86 -2.62 5.89 16.65
CA TYR A 86 -1.92 5.47 17.88
C TYR A 86 -1.15 4.15 17.75
N ARG A 87 -0.95 3.65 16.53
CA ARG A 87 -0.14 2.45 16.30
C ARG A 87 1.33 2.72 16.64
N THR A 88 2.00 1.74 17.24
CA THR A 88 3.40 1.82 17.66
C THR A 88 4.40 1.55 16.52
N GLN A 89 4.01 0.78 15.51
CA GLN A 89 4.84 0.50 14.33
C GLN A 89 4.46 1.39 13.15
N GLN A 90 5.48 1.90 12.46
CA GLN A 90 5.29 2.75 11.30
C GLN A 90 4.91 1.91 10.07
N ILE A 91 3.60 1.76 9.81
CA ILE A 91 3.12 1.20 8.54
C ILE A 91 3.59 2.11 7.38
N PRO A 92 4.25 1.55 6.34
CA PRO A 92 4.68 2.33 5.19
C PRO A 92 3.52 3.08 4.54
N ILE A 93 3.80 4.25 3.97
CA ILE A 93 2.77 5.14 3.38
C ILE A 93 1.90 4.37 2.37
N ARG A 94 2.52 3.56 1.51
CA ARG A 94 1.82 2.71 0.52
C ARG A 94 0.80 1.79 1.17
N GLU A 95 1.19 1.10 2.23
CA GLU A 95 0.35 0.12 2.90
C GLU A 95 -0.85 0.81 3.60
N MET A 96 -0.61 2.01 4.13
CA MET A 96 -1.66 2.84 4.72
C MET A 96 -2.65 3.34 3.65
N THR A 97 -2.18 3.72 2.47
CA THR A 97 -3.06 4.12 1.35
C THR A 97 -3.92 2.96 0.88
N TYR A 98 -3.37 1.76 0.75
CA TYR A 98 -4.13 0.57 0.36
C TYR A 98 -5.17 0.16 1.41
N LEU A 99 -4.85 0.31 2.69
CA LEU A 99 -5.81 0.12 3.77
C LEU A 99 -7.03 1.04 3.58
N PHE A 100 -6.81 2.33 3.36
CA PHE A 100 -7.90 3.29 3.14
C PHE A 100 -8.67 3.01 1.85
N LEU A 101 -7.97 2.63 0.78
CA LEU A 101 -8.58 2.28 -0.49
C LEU A 101 -9.57 1.11 -0.32
N VAL A 102 -9.13 0.05 0.33
CA VAL A 102 -9.94 -1.16 0.55
C VAL A 102 -11.10 -0.88 1.50
N ILE A 103 -10.88 -0.10 2.58
CA ILE A 103 -11.98 0.35 3.47
C ILE A 103 -12.99 1.16 2.66
N GLY A 104 -12.56 2.16 1.90
CA GLY A 104 -13.44 3.04 1.12
C GLY A 104 -14.28 2.27 0.10
N VAL A 105 -13.65 1.37 -0.66
CA VAL A 105 -14.36 0.50 -1.62
C VAL A 105 -15.36 -0.41 -0.92
N SER A 106 -15.00 -0.98 0.23
CA SER A 106 -15.90 -1.84 1.00
C SER A 106 -17.13 -1.09 1.49
N VAL A 107 -16.94 0.15 1.96
CA VAL A 107 -18.02 1.05 2.38
C VAL A 107 -18.94 1.43 1.21
N ILE A 108 -18.37 1.81 0.07
CA ILE A 108 -19.13 2.16 -1.14
C ILE A 108 -19.96 0.96 -1.59
N ASN A 109 -19.36 -0.23 -1.62
CA ASN A 109 -20.04 -1.45 -2.04
C ASN A 109 -21.10 -1.91 -1.04
N SER A 110 -20.91 -1.68 0.26
CA SER A 110 -21.95 -2.00 1.26
C SER A 110 -23.16 -1.08 1.16
N LEU A 111 -22.94 0.22 0.95
CA LEU A 111 -24.00 1.25 0.90
C LEU A 111 -24.72 1.32 -0.45
N ALA A 112 -24.39 0.44 -1.40
CA ALA A 112 -25.00 0.39 -2.72
C ALA A 112 -26.44 -0.13 -2.64
N ASN A 113 -27.36 0.73 -2.17
CA ASN A 113 -28.77 0.40 -1.96
C ASN A 113 -29.55 0.45 -3.28
N ARG A 114 -30.85 0.09 -3.28
CA ARG A 114 -31.75 0.02 -4.45
C ARG A 114 -31.88 1.33 -5.26
N ARG A 115 -31.36 2.45 -4.76
CA ARG A 115 -31.33 3.75 -5.46
C ARG A 115 -30.09 3.96 -6.33
N VAL A 116 -29.00 3.23 -6.05
CA VAL A 116 -27.76 3.28 -6.82
C VAL A 116 -27.86 2.22 -7.91
N SER A 117 -27.68 2.62 -9.16
CA SER A 117 -27.72 1.66 -10.27
C SER A 117 -26.48 0.78 -10.24
N TYR A 118 -26.60 -0.50 -10.63
CA TYR A 118 -25.44 -1.38 -10.84
C TYR A 118 -24.42 -0.77 -11.81
N ALA A 119 -24.88 0.05 -12.78
CA ALA A 119 -24.00 0.76 -13.70
C ALA A 119 -23.14 1.84 -12.98
N GLU A 120 -23.74 2.59 -12.04
CA GLU A 120 -23.02 3.59 -11.24
C GLU A 120 -22.02 2.93 -10.30
N LEU A 121 -22.40 1.80 -9.70
CA LEU A 121 -21.52 1.02 -8.84
C LEU A 121 -20.33 0.45 -9.61
N LEU A 122 -20.57 -0.13 -10.79
CA LEU A 122 -19.52 -0.64 -11.68
C LEU A 122 -18.58 0.48 -12.14
N LEU A 123 -19.13 1.63 -12.56
CA LEU A 123 -18.34 2.78 -12.95
C LEU A 123 -17.45 3.26 -11.80
N THR A 124 -18.01 3.39 -10.60
CA THR A 124 -17.27 3.86 -9.42
C THR A 124 -16.09 2.95 -9.11
N ASN A 125 -16.33 1.64 -9.02
CA ASN A 125 -15.26 0.66 -8.77
C ASN A 125 -14.24 0.62 -9.91
N ALA A 126 -14.68 0.71 -11.17
CA ALA A 126 -13.79 0.72 -12.33
C ALA A 126 -12.89 1.96 -12.34
N VAL A 127 -13.42 3.13 -12.00
CA VAL A 127 -12.64 4.38 -11.89
C VAL A 127 -11.62 4.28 -10.78
N VAL A 128 -12.01 3.75 -9.60
CA VAL A 128 -11.06 3.54 -8.49
C VAL A 128 -9.91 2.63 -8.93
N ILE A 129 -10.22 1.46 -9.52
CA ILE A 129 -9.21 0.54 -10.04
C ILE A 129 -8.32 1.22 -11.08
N LEU A 130 -8.92 1.94 -12.03
CA LEU A 130 -8.18 2.60 -13.12
C LEU A 130 -7.24 3.67 -12.59
N VAL A 131 -7.69 4.53 -11.67
CA VAL A 131 -6.88 5.59 -11.08
C VAL A 131 -5.74 4.99 -10.27
N THR A 132 -6.01 3.98 -9.44
CA THR A 132 -4.95 3.28 -8.69
C THR A 132 -3.93 2.67 -9.64
N TYR A 133 -4.37 2.00 -10.71
CA TYR A 133 -3.49 1.41 -11.72
C TYR A 133 -2.63 2.46 -12.44
N LEU A 134 -3.21 3.60 -12.84
CA LEU A 134 -2.48 4.67 -13.51
C LEU A 134 -1.45 5.32 -12.58
N LEU A 135 -1.83 5.61 -11.34
CA LEU A 135 -0.91 6.19 -10.35
C LEU A 135 0.25 5.26 -10.06
N GLU A 136 -0.01 3.96 -9.87
CA GLU A 136 1.06 2.99 -9.69
C GLU A 136 1.96 2.93 -10.90
N LYS A 137 1.42 2.85 -12.12
CA LYS A 137 2.21 2.76 -13.34
C LYS A 137 3.10 4.00 -13.55
N VAL A 138 2.59 5.19 -13.24
CA VAL A 138 3.37 6.44 -13.35
C VAL A 138 4.45 6.50 -12.26
N TYR A 139 4.12 6.10 -11.02
CA TYR A 139 5.07 6.15 -9.90
C TYR A 139 6.17 5.07 -10.00
N LEU A 140 5.85 3.92 -10.61
CA LEU A 140 6.78 2.81 -10.87
C LEU A 140 7.95 3.17 -11.80
N LEU A 141 7.84 4.22 -12.61
CA LEU A 141 8.89 4.58 -13.56
C LEU A 141 10.06 5.36 -12.94
N LYS A 142 9.97 5.82 -11.68
CA LYS A 142 10.96 6.78 -11.12
C LYS A 142 11.22 6.66 -9.62
N THR A 143 11.28 5.47 -9.05
CA THR A 143 11.87 5.34 -7.71
C THR A 143 13.38 5.18 -7.87
N GLU A 144 14.12 6.28 -7.69
CA GLU A 144 15.55 6.23 -7.40
C GLU A 144 15.70 5.57 -6.03
N SER A 145 16.33 4.40 -5.98
CA SER A 145 16.64 3.72 -4.72
C SER A 145 17.86 4.39 -4.10
N LYS A 146 17.81 4.62 -2.79
CA LYS A 146 18.83 5.33 -2.02
C LYS A 146 19.50 4.35 -1.07
N LYS A 147 20.83 4.34 -1.01
CA LYS A 147 21.60 3.54 -0.05
C LYS A 147 22.60 4.40 0.69
N LEU A 148 22.68 4.20 2.01
CA LEU A 148 23.68 4.84 2.86
C LEU A 148 24.97 4.01 2.82
N VAL A 149 26.09 4.65 2.53
CA VAL A 149 27.42 4.04 2.50
C VAL A 149 28.35 4.83 3.41
N ASN A 150 29.04 4.12 4.30
CA ASN A 150 30.17 4.69 5.04
C ASN A 150 31.41 4.60 4.16
N TYR A 151 31.95 5.76 3.79
CA TYR A 151 33.04 5.92 2.84
C TYR A 151 34.30 6.41 3.56
N GLU A 152 35.42 5.76 3.28
CA GLU A 152 36.71 6.00 3.96
C GLU A 152 37.62 7.01 3.25
N LYS A 153 37.43 7.26 1.94
CA LYS A 153 38.34 8.12 1.19
C LYS A 153 37.84 9.58 1.17
N ILE A 154 38.08 10.32 2.26
CA ILE A 154 37.68 11.74 2.35
C ILE A 154 38.25 12.59 1.21
N GLU A 155 39.42 12.27 0.66
CA GLU A 155 40.02 13.09 -0.41
C GLU A 155 39.19 13.13 -1.71
N LEU A 156 38.39 12.09 -1.95
CA LEU A 156 37.56 11.96 -3.16
C LEU A 156 36.20 12.66 -3.03
N ILE A 157 35.83 13.15 -1.85
CA ILE A 157 34.54 13.84 -1.65
C ILE A 157 34.53 15.27 -2.21
N LYS A 158 35.69 15.77 -2.64
CA LYS A 158 35.82 17.12 -3.22
C LYS A 158 35.06 17.21 -4.55
N PRO A 159 34.47 18.37 -4.88
CA PRO A 159 33.73 18.56 -6.14
C PRO A 159 34.56 18.23 -7.38
N GLU A 160 35.88 18.45 -7.33
CA GLU A 160 36.80 18.17 -8.43
C GLU A 160 36.92 16.66 -8.74
N ASN A 161 36.80 15.81 -7.71
CA ASN A 161 37.06 14.37 -7.79
C ASN A 161 35.76 13.55 -7.96
N ARG A 162 34.65 14.22 -8.29
CA ARG A 162 33.32 13.58 -8.33
C ARG A 162 33.25 12.39 -9.29
N ALA A 163 33.97 12.44 -10.40
CA ALA A 163 34.02 11.34 -11.37
C ALA A 163 34.74 10.10 -10.79
N GLU A 164 35.85 10.31 -10.10
CA GLU A 164 36.62 9.26 -9.44
C GLU A 164 35.86 8.65 -8.25
N LEU A 165 35.14 9.49 -7.50
CA LEU A 165 34.27 9.05 -6.41
C LEU A 165 33.15 8.12 -6.91
N ILE A 166 32.49 8.48 -8.02
CA ILE A 166 31.45 7.64 -8.61
C ILE A 166 32.06 6.32 -9.08
N ALA A 167 33.16 6.34 -9.82
CA ALA A 167 33.80 5.13 -10.30
C ALA A 167 34.21 4.16 -9.18
N ASP A 168 34.82 4.66 -8.10
CA ASP A 168 35.20 3.84 -6.93
C ASP A 168 33.97 3.28 -6.20
N LEU A 169 32.89 4.06 -6.09
CA LEU A 169 31.64 3.60 -5.50
C LEU A 169 30.93 2.56 -6.38
N GLU A 170 30.90 2.74 -7.70
CA GLU A 170 30.32 1.78 -8.64
C GLU A 170 31.11 0.47 -8.65
N GLU A 171 32.45 0.52 -8.63
CA GLU A 171 33.31 -0.67 -8.57
C GLU A 171 33.09 -1.46 -7.27
N ARG A 172 33.01 -0.77 -6.13
CA ARG A 172 32.82 -1.42 -4.81
C ARG A 172 31.42 -1.95 -4.59
N THR A 173 30.41 -1.24 -5.10
CA THR A 173 29.00 -1.59 -4.85
C THR A 173 28.39 -2.45 -5.95
N GLY A 174 28.97 -2.46 -7.15
CA GLY A 174 28.40 -3.09 -8.34
C GLY A 174 27.09 -2.43 -8.79
N LEU A 175 26.80 -1.21 -8.33
CA LEU A 175 25.60 -0.45 -8.65
C LEU A 175 25.96 0.63 -9.68
N THR A 176 25.06 0.88 -10.64
CA THR A 176 25.13 2.06 -11.50
C THR A 176 24.63 3.27 -10.72
N ILE A 177 25.51 4.21 -10.39
CA ILE A 177 25.20 5.34 -9.50
C ILE A 177 24.94 6.59 -10.33
N HIS A 178 23.73 7.14 -10.25
CA HIS A 178 23.36 8.36 -10.97
C HIS A 178 23.66 9.64 -10.18
N ARG A 179 23.51 9.56 -8.86
CA ARG A 179 23.67 10.71 -7.98
C ARG A 179 24.29 10.29 -6.66
N VAL A 180 25.12 11.17 -6.13
CA VAL A 180 25.83 11.02 -4.86
C VAL A 180 25.56 12.28 -4.05
N GLU A 181 25.16 12.10 -2.80
CA GLU A 181 24.99 13.18 -1.82
C GLU A 181 25.77 12.89 -0.55
N ILE A 182 26.51 13.88 -0.07
CA ILE A 182 27.27 13.78 1.17
C ILE A 182 26.33 14.16 2.31
N ASP A 183 26.12 13.23 3.25
CA ASP A 183 25.30 13.45 4.44
C ASP A 183 26.11 14.11 5.55
N ARG A 184 27.21 13.46 5.94
CA ARG A 184 28.06 13.93 7.05
C ARG A 184 29.51 13.55 6.83
N ILE A 185 30.39 14.52 7.08
CA ILE A 185 31.85 14.34 7.04
C ILE A 185 32.37 14.28 8.47
N ASP A 186 33.12 13.22 8.79
CA ASP A 186 33.85 13.06 10.06
C ASP A 186 35.35 13.16 9.78
N TYR A 187 35.88 14.39 9.87
CA TYR A 187 37.30 14.69 9.69
C TYR A 187 38.20 14.07 10.76
N LEU A 188 37.66 13.61 11.89
CA LEU A 188 38.47 13.01 12.95
C LEU A 188 38.78 11.55 12.64
N ARG A 189 37.86 10.87 11.93
CA ARG A 189 37.93 9.43 11.63
C ARG A 189 38.24 9.13 10.17
N ASP A 190 38.53 10.16 9.39
CA ASP A 190 38.65 10.07 7.94
C ASP A 190 37.51 9.26 7.30
N ALA A 191 36.28 9.50 7.77
CA ALA A 191 35.10 8.81 7.27
C ALA A 191 34.00 9.80 6.87
N THR A 192 33.24 9.45 5.84
CA THR A 192 32.09 10.23 5.37
C THR A 192 30.89 9.32 5.15
N ARG A 193 29.72 9.78 5.58
CA ARG A 193 28.44 9.16 5.23
C ARG A 193 27.97 9.74 3.91
N ILE A 194 27.72 8.87 2.95
CA ILE A 194 27.31 9.22 1.60
C ILE A 194 26.04 8.48 1.26
N TYR A 195 25.07 9.18 0.68
CA TYR A 195 23.92 8.60 0.04
C TYR A 195 24.20 8.42 -1.45
N ILE A 196 24.07 7.18 -1.92
CA ILE A 196 24.12 6.85 -3.34
C ILE A 196 22.70 6.59 -3.86
N TYR A 197 22.40 7.13 -5.04
CA TYR A 197 21.12 6.94 -5.72
C TYR A 197 21.34 6.12 -6.99
N TYR A 198 20.59 5.03 -7.12
CA TYR A 198 20.69 4.05 -8.22
C TYR A 198 19.30 3.61 -8.68
N PHE A 199 19.18 3.12 -9.92
CA PHE A 199 17.94 2.52 -10.39
C PHE A 199 17.96 1.00 -10.15
N GLU A 200 17.08 0.54 -9.26
CA GLU A 200 16.99 -0.88 -8.89
C GLU A 200 16.57 -1.79 -10.07
N GLN A 201 15.88 -1.25 -11.08
CA GLN A 201 15.52 -2.00 -12.29
C GLN A 201 16.74 -2.41 -13.12
N GLU A 202 17.77 -1.57 -13.20
CA GLU A 202 19.01 -1.90 -13.93
C GLU A 202 19.84 -2.93 -13.18
N TRP A 203 19.88 -2.82 -11.84
CA TRP A 203 20.60 -3.77 -10.99
C TRP A 203 19.97 -5.18 -10.94
N ARG A 204 18.63 -5.27 -10.96
CA ARG A 204 17.95 -6.57 -11.09
C ARG A 204 18.23 -7.23 -12.45
N ASN A 205 18.36 -6.44 -13.51
CA ASN A 205 18.67 -6.96 -14.85
C ASN A 205 20.14 -7.37 -15.01
N SER A 206 21.06 -6.82 -14.22
CA SER A 206 22.48 -7.22 -14.21
C SER A 206 22.77 -8.51 -13.42
N GLY A 207 21.73 -9.20 -12.90
CA GLY A 207 21.86 -10.55 -12.35
C GLY A 207 22.46 -10.61 -10.93
N HIS A 208 22.51 -9.49 -10.21
CA HIS A 208 23.08 -9.40 -8.85
C HIS A 208 22.02 -9.17 -7.77
N GLY A 209 20.78 -9.64 -7.97
CA GLY A 209 19.68 -9.45 -7.02
C GLY A 209 19.88 -10.11 -5.65
N VAL A 210 20.57 -9.43 -4.73
CA VAL A 210 20.50 -9.69 -3.29
C VAL A 210 19.32 -8.91 -2.72
N GLN A 211 18.38 -9.62 -2.12
CA GLN A 211 17.23 -9.02 -1.46
C GLN A 211 17.72 -8.17 -0.27
N THR A 212 17.79 -6.85 -0.44
CA THR A 212 17.96 -5.93 0.68
C THR A 212 16.65 -5.89 1.44
N ASP A 213 16.64 -6.52 2.61
CA ASP A 213 15.61 -6.27 3.62
C ASP A 213 15.70 -4.80 3.98
N ASP A 214 14.78 -4.00 3.43
CA ASP A 214 14.46 -2.66 3.91
C ASP A 214 13.90 -2.77 5.33
N ASN A 215 14.81 -2.91 6.29
CA ASN A 215 14.64 -2.66 7.71
C ASN A 215 15.72 -1.64 8.12
N ASP A 216 15.58 -0.42 7.62
CA ASP A 216 16.19 0.75 8.26
C ASP A 216 15.02 1.55 8.88
N ASP A 217 14.86 1.36 10.20
CA ASP A 217 14.12 2.13 11.22
C ASP A 217 12.68 2.64 10.93
#